data_AF-T1PBW8-F1
#
_entry.id   AF-T1PBW8-F1
#
_cell.length_a   1.000
_cell.length_b   1.000
_cell.length_c   1.000
_cell.angle_alpha   90.00
_cell.angle_beta   90.00
_cell.angle_gamma   90.00
#
_symmetry.space_group_name_H-M   'P 1'
#
loop_
_entity.id
_entity.type
_entity.pdbx_description
1 polymer ?
#
loop_
_entity_poly.entity_id
_entity_poly.type
_entity_poly.pdbx_seq_one_letter_code
_entity_poly.pdbx_strand_id
1 'polypeptide(L)'
;METESFYGVELSEKDPLAQFEVAETDKGLQDQKLIIKQISLGAEAKDEFNVVQAEVKINEKETLKIPIAVLKAGETRVLKPNLEFPSDSVTFKLTQGTGPVYICGQHLVHDIVDEWGNAEEEDLEEEEEDDEDDAPPPQQNGKNSKKK
;
A
#
# COMPACT_ATOMS: atom_id res chain seq x y z
N MET A 1 -0.52 12.10 -0.75
CA MET A 1 -0.05 12.51 0.62
C MET A 1 -0.01 11.28 1.53
N GLU A 2 0.98 11.17 2.44
CA GLU A 2 1.02 10.06 3.43
C GLU A 2 0.47 10.54 4.78
N THR A 3 -0.40 9.73 5.39
CA THR A 3 -0.90 9.96 6.75
C THR A 3 -0.59 8.76 7.64
N GLU A 4 -0.30 9.05 8.90
CA GLU A 4 -0.01 8.05 9.93
C GLU A 4 -0.97 8.23 11.10
N SER A 5 -1.55 7.12 11.56
CA SER A 5 -2.35 7.10 12.78
C SER A 5 -1.91 5.95 13.72
N PHE A 6 -2.20 6.11 15.01
CA PHE A 6 -1.92 5.08 16.00
C PHE A 6 -2.95 3.95 15.92
N TYR A 7 -2.48 2.71 15.88
CA TYR A 7 -3.33 1.52 16.01
C TYR A 7 -3.11 0.85 17.36
N GLY A 8 -4.19 0.49 18.04
CA GLY A 8 -4.15 -0.18 19.34
C GLY A 8 -5.41 -0.99 19.61
N VAL A 9 -5.24 -2.23 20.02
CA VAL A 9 -6.34 -3.13 20.39
C VAL A 9 -5.97 -3.98 21.60
N GLU A 10 -6.99 -4.46 22.32
CA GLU A 10 -6.88 -5.41 23.42
C GLU A 10 -7.57 -6.70 23.02
N LEU A 11 -6.95 -7.85 23.33
CA LEU A 11 -7.56 -9.17 23.23
C LEU A 11 -7.65 -9.81 24.62
N SER A 12 -8.80 -10.39 24.94
CA SER A 12 -9.03 -11.07 26.22
C SER A 12 -9.90 -12.32 26.02
N GLU A 13 -10.14 -13.09 27.08
CA GLU A 13 -11.10 -14.20 27.04
C GLU A 13 -12.52 -13.76 26.63
N LYS A 14 -12.91 -12.54 27.04
CA LYS A 14 -14.25 -12.00 26.75
C LYS A 14 -14.34 -11.50 25.32
N ASP A 15 -13.30 -10.82 24.86
CA ASP A 15 -13.18 -10.26 23.52
C ASP A 15 -11.89 -10.80 22.87
N PRO A 16 -11.92 -12.05 22.35
CA PRO A 16 -10.71 -12.70 21.84
C PRO A 16 -10.39 -12.30 20.40
N LEU A 17 -11.16 -11.40 19.79
CA LEU A 17 -11.05 -10.99 18.39
C LEU A 17 -10.97 -9.47 18.27
N ALA A 18 -10.04 -8.99 17.46
CA ALA A 18 -9.99 -7.60 17.01
C ALA A 18 -9.78 -7.58 15.50
N GLN A 19 -10.59 -6.78 14.80
CA GLN A 19 -10.52 -6.67 13.35
C GLN A 19 -10.05 -5.26 12.97
N PHE A 20 -9.04 -5.20 12.11
CA PHE A 20 -8.72 -4.04 11.30
C PHE A 20 -9.38 -4.22 9.94
N GLU A 21 -10.11 -3.21 9.48
CA GLU A 21 -10.77 -3.19 8.19
C GLU A 21 -10.79 -1.76 7.63
N VAL A 22 -10.32 -1.62 6.40
CA VAL A 22 -10.39 -0.37 5.64
C VAL A 22 -11.81 -0.16 5.13
N ALA A 23 -12.30 1.08 5.17
CA ALA A 23 -13.64 1.40 4.68
C ALA A 23 -13.77 1.12 3.18
N GLU A 24 -14.93 0.61 2.74
CA GLU A 24 -15.15 0.30 1.33
C GLU A 24 -14.98 1.49 0.40
N THR A 25 -15.23 2.71 0.88
CA THR A 25 -15.04 3.96 0.13
C THR A 25 -13.57 4.24 -0.19
N ASP A 26 -12.64 3.69 0.59
CA ASP A 26 -11.22 4.02 0.52
C ASP A 26 -10.42 2.91 -0.19
N LYS A 27 -11.01 1.72 -0.34
CA LYS A 27 -10.40 0.57 -1.02
C LYS A 27 -10.12 0.91 -2.48
N GLY A 28 -8.86 0.75 -2.89
CA GLY A 28 -8.39 1.04 -4.25
C GLY A 28 -8.15 2.51 -4.57
N LEU A 29 -8.48 3.43 -3.64
CA LEU A 29 -8.09 4.84 -3.72
C LEU A 29 -6.83 5.14 -2.89
N GLN A 30 -6.58 4.30 -1.88
CA GLN A 30 -5.50 4.47 -0.94
C GLN A 30 -4.73 3.16 -0.75
N ASP A 31 -3.41 3.26 -0.73
CA ASP A 31 -2.53 2.19 -0.31
C ASP A 31 -2.43 2.19 1.21
N GLN A 32 -2.84 1.08 1.82
CA GLN A 32 -3.02 0.95 3.26
C GLN A 32 -2.01 -0.04 3.82
N LYS A 33 -1.38 0.30 4.95
CA LYS A 33 -0.44 -0.60 5.62
C LYS A 33 -0.62 -0.54 7.13
N LEU A 34 -0.87 -1.69 7.75
CA LEU A 34 -0.88 -1.85 9.20
C LEU A 34 0.47 -2.40 9.66
N ILE A 35 1.17 -1.69 10.56
CA ILE A 35 2.46 -2.09 11.10
C ILE A 35 2.34 -2.37 12.60
N ILE A 36 2.52 -3.62 13.01
CA ILE A 36 2.49 -4.01 14.41
C ILE A 36 3.88 -3.86 15.04
N LYS A 37 4.00 -2.87 15.94
CA LYS A 37 5.26 -2.52 16.60
C LYS A 37 5.47 -3.25 17.90
N GLN A 38 4.40 -3.54 18.64
CA GLN A 38 4.50 -4.22 19.93
C GLN A 38 3.27 -5.10 20.20
N ILE A 39 3.53 -6.25 20.82
CA ILE A 39 2.51 -7.14 21.40
C ILE A 39 2.93 -7.40 22.85
N SER A 40 2.07 -7.10 23.81
CA SER A 40 2.42 -7.17 25.24
C SER A 40 1.32 -7.79 26.08
N LEU A 41 1.73 -8.60 27.05
CA LEU A 41 0.87 -9.24 28.02
C LEU A 41 0.56 -8.29 29.18
N GLY A 42 -0.71 -8.17 29.57
CA GLY A 42 -1.16 -7.38 30.71
C GLY A 42 -0.57 -7.82 32.04
N ALA A 43 -0.61 -6.93 33.02
CA ALA A 43 -0.05 -7.18 34.35
C ALA A 43 -0.87 -8.20 35.15
N GLU A 44 -2.17 -8.21 34.91
CA GLU A 44 -3.22 -9.06 35.48
C GLU A 44 -3.35 -10.42 34.79
N ALA A 45 -2.62 -10.65 33.70
CA ALA A 45 -2.64 -11.92 32.99
C ALA A 45 -2.12 -13.06 33.88
N LYS A 46 -2.78 -14.21 33.78
CA LYS A 46 -2.41 -15.43 34.51
C LYS A 46 -1.07 -15.98 34.03
N ASP A 47 -0.48 -16.85 34.83
CA ASP A 47 0.71 -17.62 34.46
C ASP A 47 0.35 -18.77 33.51
N GLU A 48 0.06 -18.42 32.25
CA GLU A 48 -0.29 -19.34 31.18
C GLU A 48 0.20 -18.83 29.82
N PHE A 49 0.24 -19.71 28.83
CA PHE A 49 0.55 -19.32 27.45
C PHE A 49 -0.61 -18.53 26.85
N ASN A 50 -0.28 -17.38 26.28
CA ASN A 50 -1.16 -16.51 25.53
C ASN A 50 -0.66 -16.48 24.08
N VAL A 51 -1.46 -17.00 23.14
CA VAL A 51 -1.07 -17.11 21.73
C VAL A 51 -1.95 -16.20 20.89
N VAL A 52 -1.32 -15.25 20.19
CA VAL A 52 -2.00 -14.36 19.24
C VAL A 52 -1.75 -14.86 17.83
N GLN A 53 -2.83 -15.02 17.07
CA GLN A 53 -2.83 -15.37 15.66
C GLN A 53 -3.28 -14.17 14.83
N ALA A 54 -2.60 -13.89 13.72
CA ALA A 54 -3.11 -13.01 12.68
C ALA A 54 -3.80 -13.83 11.58
N GLU A 55 -4.90 -13.30 11.08
CA GLU A 55 -5.65 -13.81 9.95
C GLU A 55 -5.71 -12.73 8.87
N VAL A 56 -5.21 -13.04 7.67
CA VAL A 56 -5.08 -12.10 6.55
C VAL A 56 -5.65 -12.76 5.30
N LYS A 57 -6.51 -12.05 4.58
CA LYS A 57 -7.07 -12.52 3.31
C LYS A 57 -6.04 -12.30 2.20
N ILE A 58 -5.53 -13.38 1.60
CA ILE A 58 -4.59 -13.30 0.47
C ILE A 58 -5.35 -13.06 -0.83
N ASN A 59 -6.47 -13.76 -1.00
CA ASN A 59 -7.37 -13.62 -2.15
C ASN A 59 -8.79 -14.06 -1.76
N GLU A 60 -9.74 -14.10 -2.69
CA GLU A 60 -11.13 -14.47 -2.41
C GLU A 60 -11.30 -15.87 -1.79
N LYS A 61 -10.38 -16.79 -2.05
CA LYS A 61 -10.49 -18.21 -1.68
C LYS A 61 -9.53 -18.60 -0.57
N GLU A 62 -8.54 -17.76 -0.27
CA GLU A 62 -7.43 -18.10 0.59
C GLU A 62 -7.24 -17.07 1.70
N THR A 63 -7.22 -17.59 2.92
CA THR A 63 -6.95 -16.83 4.12
C THR A 63 -5.77 -17.46 4.86
N LEU A 64 -4.73 -16.66 5.07
CA LEU A 64 -3.57 -17.05 5.86
C LEU A 64 -3.88 -16.90 7.34
N LYS A 65 -3.59 -17.93 8.13
CA LYS A 65 -3.69 -17.92 9.59
C LYS A 65 -2.33 -18.30 10.17
N ILE A 66 -1.70 -17.40 10.92
CA ILE A 66 -0.36 -17.62 11.46
C ILE A 66 -0.22 -17.08 12.89
N PRO A 67 0.34 -17.85 13.85
CA PRO A 67 0.70 -17.33 15.16
C PRO A 67 1.77 -16.24 15.03
N ILE A 68 1.51 -15.07 15.60
CA ILE A 68 2.42 -13.91 15.58
C ILE A 68 3.03 -13.59 16.94
N ALA A 69 2.48 -14.16 18.02
CA ALA A 69 3.03 -14.03 19.37
C ALA A 69 2.71 -15.26 20.23
N VAL A 70 3.67 -15.62 21.08
CA VAL A 70 3.49 -16.52 22.22
C VAL A 70 4.05 -15.80 23.44
N LEU A 71 3.18 -15.49 24.39
CA LEU A 71 3.48 -14.71 25.59
C LEU A 71 3.17 -15.52 26.85
N LYS A 72 3.91 -15.27 27.93
CA LYS A 72 3.65 -15.86 29.23
C LYS A 72 4.24 -15.02 30.36
N ALA A 73 3.48 -14.82 31.43
CA ALA A 73 3.94 -14.09 32.60
C ALA A 73 5.19 -14.74 33.20
N GLY A 74 6.21 -13.93 33.53
CA GLY A 74 7.48 -14.44 34.07
C GLY A 74 8.47 -15.00 33.04
N GLU A 75 8.04 -15.19 31.79
CA GLU A 75 8.91 -15.62 30.68
C GLU A 75 9.00 -14.51 29.63
N THR A 76 7.99 -14.41 28.75
CA THR A 76 7.95 -13.45 27.65
C THR A 76 6.72 -12.57 27.78
N ARG A 77 6.91 -11.34 28.26
CA ARG A 77 5.81 -10.38 28.46
C ARG A 77 5.62 -9.41 27.29
N VAL A 78 6.65 -9.15 26.49
CA VAL A 78 6.60 -8.16 25.41
C VAL A 78 7.38 -8.68 24.21
N LEU A 79 6.79 -8.56 23.03
CA LEU A 79 7.42 -8.77 21.73
C LEU A 79 7.35 -7.47 20.91
N LYS A 80 8.37 -7.24 20.08
CA LYS A 80 8.44 -6.10 19.16
C LYS A 80 8.70 -6.60 17.74
N PRO A 81 7.68 -7.22 17.10
CA PRO A 81 7.93 -8.03 15.92
C PRO A 81 8.10 -7.21 14.63
N ASN A 82 7.66 -5.94 14.61
CA ASN A 82 7.69 -5.07 13.43
C ASN A 82 7.09 -5.74 12.18
N LEU A 83 5.89 -6.31 12.34
CA LEU A 83 5.17 -7.00 11.26
C LEU A 83 4.39 -5.99 10.42
N GLU A 84 4.50 -6.11 9.11
CA GLU A 84 3.77 -5.27 8.17
C GLU A 84 2.68 -6.08 7.47
N PHE A 85 1.48 -5.53 7.45
CA PHE A 85 0.31 -6.07 6.78
C PHE A 85 -0.15 -5.08 5.70
N PRO A 86 0.29 -5.26 4.44
CA PRO A 86 -0.21 -4.51 3.30
C PRO A 86 -1.55 -5.12 2.84
N SER A 87 -2.56 -5.04 3.71
CA SER A 87 -3.88 -5.64 3.46
C SER A 87 -4.98 -4.75 4.01
N ASP A 88 -6.08 -4.67 3.27
CA ASP A 88 -7.28 -3.92 3.66
C ASP A 88 -7.99 -4.53 4.88
N SER A 89 -7.66 -5.77 5.26
CA SER A 89 -8.22 -6.36 6.47
C SER A 89 -7.25 -7.34 7.13
N VAL A 90 -7.16 -7.21 8.46
CA VAL A 90 -6.39 -8.09 9.33
C VAL A 90 -7.22 -8.40 10.57
N THR A 91 -7.35 -9.68 10.91
CA THR A 91 -8.02 -10.09 12.15
C THR A 91 -7.00 -10.68 13.10
N PHE A 92 -6.91 -10.12 14.30
CA PHE A 92 -6.13 -10.66 15.40
C PHE A 92 -7.02 -11.50 16.30
N LYS A 93 -6.53 -12.68 16.69
CA LYS A 93 -7.23 -13.62 17.55
C LYS A 93 -6.35 -14.10 18.70
N LEU A 94 -6.88 -14.06 19.92
CA LEU A 94 -6.32 -14.79 21.06
C LEU A 94 -6.79 -16.24 20.98
N THR A 95 -5.92 -17.14 20.52
CA THR A 95 -6.24 -18.56 20.32
C THR A 95 -6.02 -19.41 21.56
N GLN A 96 -5.23 -18.91 22.51
CA GLN A 96 -4.93 -19.56 23.79
C GLN A 96 -4.68 -18.50 24.85
N GLY A 97 -5.03 -18.79 26.10
CA GLY A 97 -4.87 -17.91 27.26
C GLY A 97 -6.05 -16.95 27.44
N THR A 98 -6.15 -16.34 28.62
CA THR A 98 -7.24 -15.41 28.97
C THR A 98 -6.88 -13.94 28.78
N GLY A 99 -5.62 -13.64 28.45
CA GLY A 99 -5.11 -12.27 28.32
C GLY A 99 -5.15 -11.48 29.64
N PRO A 100 -5.23 -10.14 29.58
CA PRO A 100 -5.32 -9.36 28.35
C PRO A 100 -3.98 -9.29 27.60
N VAL A 101 -4.07 -9.23 26.27
CA VAL A 101 -2.94 -8.99 25.37
C VAL A 101 -3.20 -7.72 24.59
N TYR A 102 -2.27 -6.78 24.66
CA TYR A 102 -2.31 -5.52 23.92
C TYR A 102 -1.48 -5.63 22.66
N ILE A 103 -2.04 -5.18 21.54
CA ILE A 103 -1.35 -5.06 20.26
C ILE A 103 -1.34 -3.58 19.92
N CYS A 104 -0.18 -3.00 19.66
CA CYS A 104 -0.09 -1.62 19.18
C CYS A 104 0.90 -1.46 18.03
N GLY A 105 0.67 -0.40 17.27
CA GLY A 105 1.30 -0.20 15.99
C GLY A 105 0.93 1.12 15.34
N GLN A 106 1.19 1.17 14.04
CA GLN A 106 0.91 2.32 13.17
C GLN A 106 0.02 1.85 12.03
N HIS A 107 -0.91 2.70 11.65
CA HIS A 107 -1.70 2.55 10.44
C HIS A 107 -1.28 3.68 9.49
N LEU A 108 -0.63 3.28 8.38
CA LEU A 108 -0.15 4.16 7.33
C LEU A 108 -1.11 4.12 6.15
N VAL A 109 -1.40 5.29 5.60
CA VAL A 109 -2.27 5.48 4.44
C VAL A 109 -1.59 6.39 3.45
N HIS A 110 -1.52 5.96 2.19
CA HIS A 110 -0.98 6.72 1.08
C HIS A 110 -2.06 6.90 0.00
N ASP A 111 -2.38 8.14 -0.36
CA ASP A 111 -3.36 8.41 -1.43
C ASP A 111 -2.78 8.10 -2.81
N ILE A 112 -3.46 7.26 -3.60
CA ILE A 112 -3.02 6.85 -4.95
C ILE A 112 -3.45 7.90 -6.00
N VAL A 113 -4.44 8.74 -5.67
CA VAL A 113 -5.18 9.58 -6.63
C VAL A 113 -4.43 10.83 -7.09
N ASP A 114 -3.25 11.17 -6.52
CA ASP A 114 -2.51 12.39 -6.91
C ASP A 114 -1.56 12.21 -8.11
N GLU A 115 -1.15 10.97 -8.43
CA GLU A 115 -0.13 10.74 -9.47
C GLU A 115 -0.67 10.69 -10.91
N TRP A 116 -1.96 10.40 -11.14
CA TRP A 116 -2.54 10.35 -12.50
C TRP A 116 -3.23 11.64 -12.95
N GLY A 117 -3.38 12.63 -12.08
CA GLY A 117 -4.11 13.87 -12.37
C GLY A 117 -3.29 15.01 -13.00
N ASN A 118 -1.99 14.81 -13.24
CA ASN A 118 -1.07 15.90 -13.60
C ASN A 118 -0.25 15.65 -14.89
N ALA A 119 -0.72 14.77 -15.78
CA ALA A 119 0.00 14.36 -17.00
C ALA A 119 -0.74 14.69 -18.32
N GLU A 120 -1.73 15.60 -18.32
CA GLU A 120 -2.51 15.96 -19.52
C GLU A 120 -2.54 17.47 -19.84
N GLU A 121 -1.51 18.25 -19.49
CA GLU A 121 -1.46 19.68 -19.94
C GLU A 121 -0.06 20.18 -20.32
N GLU A 122 0.78 19.42 -21.04
CA GLU A 122 1.86 20.04 -21.80
C GLU A 122 2.05 19.33 -23.16
N ASP A 123 1.93 20.13 -24.22
CA ASP A 123 2.53 19.94 -25.55
C ASP A 123 1.65 19.45 -26.73
N LEU A 124 0.74 20.32 -27.18
CA LEU A 124 0.24 20.33 -28.57
C LEU A 124 0.27 21.77 -29.12
N GLU A 125 1.45 22.36 -29.28
CA GLU A 125 1.68 23.39 -30.29
C GLU A 125 2.26 22.70 -31.53
N GLU A 126 1.38 22.21 -32.44
CA GLU A 126 1.79 21.73 -33.75
C GLU A 126 2.41 22.89 -34.55
N GLU A 127 3.71 22.76 -34.85
CA GLU A 127 4.49 23.65 -35.71
C GLU A 127 3.85 23.78 -37.10
N GLU A 128 3.73 25.02 -37.60
CA GLU A 128 3.29 25.30 -38.96
C GLU A 128 4.27 24.73 -39.99
N GLU A 129 3.82 23.77 -40.80
CA GLU A 129 4.60 23.27 -41.94
C GLU A 129 4.57 24.27 -43.12
N ASP A 130 5.78 24.70 -43.45
CA ASP A 130 6.23 25.61 -44.50
C ASP A 130 6.27 24.87 -45.86
N ASP A 131 5.28 25.08 -46.73
CA ASP A 131 5.27 24.60 -48.11
C ASP A 131 5.63 25.74 -49.10
N GLU A 132 6.92 26.10 -49.17
CA GLU A 132 7.47 26.86 -50.30
C GLU A 132 7.89 25.92 -51.45
N ASP A 133 7.00 25.76 -52.43
CA ASP A 133 7.22 25.11 -53.73
C ASP A 133 8.33 25.82 -54.55
N ASP A 134 9.59 25.44 -54.37
CA ASP A 134 10.70 25.88 -55.24
C ASP A 134 10.97 24.84 -56.35
N ALA A 135 10.25 24.97 -57.47
CA ALA A 135 10.52 24.22 -58.69
C ALA A 135 11.52 25.00 -59.58
N PRO A 136 12.70 24.44 -59.94
CA PRO A 136 13.69 25.16 -60.72
C PRO A 136 13.27 25.33 -62.19
N PRO A 137 13.54 26.49 -62.82
CA PRO A 137 13.24 26.71 -64.23
C PRO A 137 14.19 25.95 -65.19
N PRO A 138 13.73 25.61 -66.41
CA PRO A 138 14.37 24.67 -67.31
C PRO A 138 15.62 25.22 -68.02
N GLN A 139 16.69 24.43 -68.09
CA GLN A 139 17.81 24.65 -69.02
C GLN A 139 17.70 23.72 -70.24
N GLN A 140 17.40 24.29 -71.41
CA GLN A 140 17.74 23.67 -72.69
C GLN A 140 18.53 24.64 -73.58
N ASN A 141 19.75 24.18 -73.84
CA ASN A 141 20.81 24.57 -74.76
C ASN A 141 20.55 25.64 -75.83
N GLY A 142 21.57 26.50 -75.94
CA GLY A 142 21.72 27.55 -76.93
C GLY A 142 21.76 27.05 -78.38
N LYS A 143 21.12 27.85 -79.23
CA LYS A 143 21.19 27.76 -80.69
C LYS A 143 22.54 28.30 -81.18
N ASN A 144 23.13 27.48 -82.05
CA ASN A 144 24.25 27.70 -82.97
C ASN A 144 24.52 29.15 -83.41
N SER A 145 25.78 29.55 -83.35
CA SER A 145 26.34 30.75 -83.95
C SER A 145 26.63 30.59 -85.46
N LYS A 146 25.97 31.44 -86.25
CA LYS A 146 26.31 32.10 -87.54
C LYS A 146 27.39 31.52 -88.50
N LYS A 147 26.93 31.36 -89.76
CA LYS A 147 27.48 31.86 -91.06
C LYS A 147 29.00 31.75 -91.32
N LYS A 148 29.37 31.00 -92.36
CA LYS A 148 29.75 31.53 -93.69
C LYS A 148 29.84 30.42 -94.72
#